data_AF-A0A354AXU7-F1
#
_entry.id   AF-A0A354AXU7-F1
#
_cell.length_a   1.000
_cell.length_b   1.000
_cell.length_c   1.000
_cell.angle_alpha   90.00
_cell.angle_beta   90.00
_cell.angle_gamma   90.00
#
_symmetry.space_group_name_H-M   'P 1'
#
loop_
_entity.id
_entity.type
_entity.pdbx_description
1 polymer ?
#
loop_
_entity_poly.entity_id
_entity_poly.type
_entity_poly.pdbx_seq_one_letter_code
_entity_poly.pdbx_strand_id
1 'polypeptide(L)' 'MARTETLQVRLAPDELAKLRTAAAARGWTMAQLLRDMIRQLPDEKPS' A
#
# COMPACT_ATOMS: atom_id res chain seq x y z
N MET A 1 -7.87 -20.33 -10.16
CA MET A 1 -7.83 -18.88 -10.48
C MET A 1 -7.47 -18.15 -9.19
N ALA A 2 -6.37 -17.38 -9.17
CA ALA A 2 -6.03 -16.58 -8.00
C ALA A 2 -7.06 -15.45 -7.84
N ARG A 3 -7.63 -15.28 -6.64
CA ARG A 3 -8.50 -14.13 -6.36
C ARG A 3 -7.63 -12.88 -6.38
N THR A 4 -7.87 -11.98 -7.33
CA THR A 4 -7.30 -10.64 -7.29
C THR A 4 -8.28 -9.75 -6.53
N GLU A 5 -7.93 -9.41 -5.29
CA GLU A 5 -8.68 -8.41 -4.52
C GLU A 5 -8.20 -7.01 -4.93
N THR A 6 -9.15 -6.16 -5.32
CA THR A 6 -8.87 -4.78 -5.71
C THR A 6 -9.08 -3.87 -4.50
N LEU A 7 -8.04 -3.14 -4.11
CA LEU A 7 -8.10 -2.16 -3.03
C LEU A 7 -8.14 -0.74 -3.60
N GLN A 8 -9.12 0.05 -3.18
CA GLN A 8 -9.17 1.49 -3.43
C GLN A 8 -8.90 2.23 -2.12
N VAL A 9 -7.88 3.08 -2.11
CA VAL A 9 -7.50 3.89 -0.94
C VAL A 9 -7.67 5.36 -1.29
N ARG A 10 -8.37 6.10 -0.44
CA ARG A 10 -8.43 7.57 -0.53
C ARG A 10 -7.28 8.12 0.30
N LEU A 11 -6.46 8.95 -0.34
CA LEU A 11 -5.32 9.61 0.28
C LEU A 11 -5.51 11.12 0.16
N ALA A 12 -5.14 11.84 1.20
CA ALA A 12 -4.95 13.28 1.12
C ALA A 12 -3.80 13.62 0.13
N PRO A 13 -3.77 14.85 -0.42
CA PRO A 13 -2.74 15.23 -1.39
C PRO A 13 -1.31 15.07 -0.87
N ASP A 14 -1.07 15.35 0.42
CA ASP A 14 0.25 15.22 1.05
C ASP A 14 0.63 13.74 1.28
N GLU A 15 -0.33 12.89 1.63
CA GLU A 15 -0.13 11.44 1.76
C GLU A 15 0.22 10.82 0.41
N LEU A 16 -0.47 11.23 -0.66
CA LEU A 16 -0.17 10.80 -2.02
C LEU A 16 1.24 11.23 -2.44
N ALA A 17 1.65 12.45 -2.09
CA ALA A 17 3.01 12.93 -2.37
C ALA A 17 4.07 12.10 -1.63
N LYS A 18 3.86 11.82 -0.34
CA LYS A 18 4.74 10.96 0.47
C LYS A 18 4.85 9.56 -0.13
N LEU A 19 3.72 8.96 -0.53
CA LEU A 19 3.69 7.62 -1.13
C LEU A 19 4.47 7.59 -2.46
N ARG A 20 4.30 8.59 -3.32
CA ARG A 20 5.04 8.69 -4.59
C ARG A 20 6.54 8.80 -4.36
N THR A 21 6.97 9.65 -3.43
CA THR A 21 8.39 9.83 -3.10
C THR A 21 8.99 8.55 -2.53
N ALA A 22 8.29 7.88 -1.60
CA ALA A 22 8.76 6.63 -1.00
C ALA A 22 8.85 5.49 -2.04
N ALA A 23 7.89 5.41 -2.95
CA ALA A 23 7.90 4.43 -4.03
C ALA A 23 9.07 4.70 -5.00
N ALA A 24 9.28 5.95 -5.39
CA ALA A 24 10.39 6.36 -6.26
C ALA A 24 11.77 6.07 -5.64
N ALA A 25 11.95 6.35 -4.35
CA ALA A 25 13.20 6.10 -3.63
C ALA A 25 13.59 4.61 -3.61
N ARG A 26 12.61 3.70 -3.73
CA ARG A 26 12.81 2.24 -3.77
C ARG A 26 12.80 1.67 -5.19
N GLY A 27 12.58 2.50 -6.21
CA GLY A 27 12.35 2.03 -7.59
C GLY A 27 11.07 1.19 -7.74
N TRP A 28 10.08 1.40 -6.86
CA TRP A 28 8.83 0.65 -6.82
C TRP A 28 7.66 1.46 -7.38
N THR A 29 6.61 0.76 -7.77
CA THR A 29 5.29 1.35 -8.01
C THR A 29 4.57 1.62 -6.68
N MET A 30 3.65 2.58 -6.66
CA MET A 30 2.82 2.86 -5.47
C MET A 30 2.04 1.61 -5.01
N ALA A 31 1.57 0.77 -5.95
CA ALA A 31 0.85 -0.45 -5.63
C ALA A 31 1.73 -1.50 -4.93
N GLN A 32 3.00 -1.63 -5.34
CA GLN A 32 3.96 -2.51 -4.66
C GLN A 32 4.22 -2.03 -3.23
N LEU A 33 4.42 -0.73 -3.05
CA LEU A 33 4.63 -0.15 -1.73
C LEU A 33 3.40 -0.34 -0.83
N LEU A 34 2.19 -0.08 -1.33
CA LEU A 34 0.95 -0.32 -0.57
C LEU A 34 0.80 -1.80 -0.18
N ARG A 35 1.11 -2.73 -1.09
CA ARG A 35 1.06 -4.16 -0.80
C ARG A 35 2.09 -4.58 0.26
N ASP A 36 3.28 -4.00 0.23
CA ASP A 36 4.30 -4.21 1.26
C ASP A 36 3.84 -3.68 2.62
N MET A 37 3.28 -2.48 2.66
CA MET A 37 2.72 -1.90 3.89
C MET A 37 1.59 -2.75 4.46
N ILE A 38 0.66 -3.22 3.63
CA ILE A 38 -0.45 -4.09 4.07
C ILE A 38 0.07 -5.40 4.66
N ARG A 39 1.12 -5.99 4.08
CA ARG A 39 1.74 -7.23 4.61
C ARG A 39 2.42 -7.04 5.96
N GLN A 40 2.80 -5.80 6.30
CA GLN A 40 3.42 -5.46 7.58
C GLN A 40 2.38 -5.13 8.65
N LEU A 41 1.10 -4.97 8.28
CA LEU A 41 0.04 -4.81 9.27
C LEU A 41 -0.06 -6.11 10.08
N PRO A 42 -0.14 -6.02 11.42
CA PRO A 42 -0.37 -7.20 12.23
C PRO A 42 -1.72 -7.82 11.83
N ASP A 43 -1.77 -9.14 11.71
CA ASP A 43 -3.05 -9.85 11.63
C ASP A 43 -3.87 -9.45 12.86
N GLU A 44 -4.97 -8.73 12.66
CA GLU A 44 -5.98 -8.55 13.71
C GLU A 44 -6.51 -9.94 14.04
N LYS A 45 -5.94 -10.58 15.07
CA LYS A 45 -6.56 -11.72 15.71
C LYS A 45 -7.97 -11.28 16.13
N PRO A 46 -9.04 -11.92 15.65
CA PRO A 46 -10.36 -11.69 16.22
C PRO A 46 -10.27 -12.09 17.69
N SER A 47 -10.42 -11.11 18.58
CA SER A 47 -10.66 -11.32 20.02
C SER A 47 -12.16 -11.38 20.27
#